data_AF-A0A961WBI1-F1
#
_entry.id   AF-A0A961WBI1-F1
#
_cell.length_a   1.000
_cell.length_b   1.000
_cell.length_c   1.000
_cell.angle_alpha   90.00
_cell.angle_beta   90.00
_cell.angle_gamma   90.00
#
_symmetry.space_group_name_H-M   'P 1'
#
loop_
_entity.id
_entity.type
_entity.pdbx_description
1 polymer ?
#
loop_
_entity_poly.entity_id
_entity_poly.type
_entity_poly.pdbx_seq_one_letter_code
_entity_poly.pdbx_strand_id
1 'polypeptide(L)' 'MTDSPTPPIAERRPHAATHHNVRREDPYHWLRAGNWQEVMQAPDTLPADIRAYLEAENGY' A
#
# COMPACT_ATOMS: atom_id res chain seq x y z
N MET A 1 -28.67 16.80 -1.61
CA MET A 1 -27.24 17.02 -1.31
C MET A 1 -26.61 15.65 -1.38
N THR A 2 -25.85 15.37 -2.43
CA THR A 2 -25.14 14.09 -2.56
C THR A 2 -23.88 14.20 -1.70
N ASP A 3 -23.81 13.38 -0.66
CA ASP A 3 -22.60 13.21 0.14
C ASP A 3 -21.55 12.54 -0.76
N SER A 4 -20.43 13.21 -0.99
CA SER A 4 -19.33 12.62 -1.76
C SER A 4 -18.63 11.61 -0.85
N PRO A 5 -18.33 10.39 -1.31
CA PRO A 5 -17.57 9.45 -0.48
C PRO A 5 -16.24 10.12 -0.07
N THR A 6 -15.70 9.73 1.09
CA THR A 6 -14.41 10.19 1.60
C THR A 6 -13.35 9.12 1.37
N PRO A 7 -12.22 9.42 0.69
CA PRO A 7 -11.23 8.41 0.32
C PRO A 7 -10.49 7.91 1.57
N PRO A 8 -10.07 6.64 1.59
CA PRO A 8 -9.23 6.15 2.69
C PRO A 8 -7.86 6.83 2.65
N ILE A 9 -7.24 6.95 3.83
CA ILE A 9 -5.94 7.60 3.98
C ILE A 9 -4.91 6.53 4.32
N ALA A 10 -3.90 6.36 3.46
CA ALA A 10 -2.80 5.42 3.71
C ALA A 10 -2.00 5.83 4.95
N GLU A 11 -1.70 4.84 5.81
CA GLU A 11 -0.80 5.02 6.94
C GLU A 11 0.60 5.43 6.46
N ARG A 12 1.22 6.41 7.12
CA ARG A 12 2.61 6.79 6.84
C ARG A 12 3.53 6.05 7.81
N ARG A 13 4.37 5.15 7.29
CA ARG A 13 5.34 4.38 8.09
C ARG A 13 6.76 4.86 7.79
N PRO A 14 7.57 5.29 8.77
CA PRO A 14 8.93 5.74 8.51
C PRO A 14 9.75 4.66 7.79
N HIS A 15 10.12 4.94 6.55
CA HIS A 15 10.99 4.08 5.75
C HIS A 15 11.84 4.95 4.82
N ALA A 16 13.10 4.56 4.66
CA ALA A 16 14.03 5.23 3.77
C ALA A 16 14.91 4.20 3.06
N ALA A 17 15.10 4.41 1.77
CA ALA A 17 15.96 3.60 0.92
C ALA A 17 17.07 4.47 0.34
N THR A 18 18.22 3.86 0.05
CA THR A 18 19.35 4.55 -0.58
C THR A 18 19.74 3.82 -1.85
N HIS A 19 19.74 4.55 -2.97
CA HIS A 19 20.09 4.03 -4.29
C HIS A 19 21.12 4.94 -4.92
N HIS A 20 22.26 4.39 -5.35
CA HIS A 20 23.36 5.17 -5.94
C HIS A 20 23.75 6.39 -5.08
N ASN A 21 23.93 6.17 -3.78
CA ASN A 21 24.24 7.21 -2.78
C ASN A 21 23.16 8.30 -2.60
N VAL A 22 21.97 8.15 -3.19
CA VAL A 22 20.83 9.04 -3.00
C VAL A 22 19.85 8.41 -2.00
N ARG A 23 19.71 9.04 -0.82
CA ARG A 23 18.71 8.65 0.18
C ARG A 23 17.35 9.25 -0.16
N ARG A 24 16.29 8.44 -0.12
CA ARG A 24 14.90 8.84 -0.33
C ARG A 24 14.04 8.30 0.80
N GLU A 25 13.14 9.12 1.30
CA GLU A 25 12.09 8.69 2.22
C GLU A 25 10.91 8.17 1.41
N ASP A 26 10.42 7.01 1.77
CA ASP A 26 9.23 6.39 1.17
C ASP A 26 8.30 5.91 2.28
N PRO A 27 7.47 6.80 2.85
CA PRO A 27 6.57 6.44 3.94
C PRO A 27 5.50 5.41 3.56
N TYR A 28 5.34 5.12 2.27
CA TYR A 28 4.33 4.20 1.73
C TYR A 28 4.93 2.92 1.18
N HIS A 29 6.22 2.66 1.45
CA HIS A 29 6.91 1.44 1.05
C HIS A 29 6.14 0.17 1.44
N TRP A 30 5.40 0.20 2.55
CA TRP A 30 4.61 -0.93 3.04
C TRP A 30 3.47 -1.36 2.11
N LEU A 31 2.98 -0.48 1.21
CA LEU A 31 1.99 -0.86 0.19
C LEU A 31 2.55 -1.79 -0.89
N ARG A 32 3.88 -1.90 -0.96
CA ARG A 32 4.55 -2.82 -1.88
C ARG A 32 4.62 -4.21 -1.27
N ALA A 33 3.85 -5.14 -1.80
CA ALA A 33 3.97 -6.56 -1.44
C ALA A 33 5.35 -7.09 -1.87
N GLY A 34 6.15 -7.54 -0.91
CA GLY A 34 7.44 -8.20 -1.19
C GLY A 34 7.28 -9.47 -2.03
N ASN A 35 6.13 -10.15 -1.88
CA ASN A 35 5.74 -11.35 -2.59
C ASN A 35 4.81 -11.08 -3.79
N TRP A 36 4.90 -9.92 -4.44
CA TRP A 36 3.96 -9.52 -5.52
C TRP A 36 3.80 -10.58 -6.63
N GLN A 37 4.86 -11.32 -6.98
CA GLN A 37 4.79 -12.39 -7.98
C GLN A 37 3.89 -13.55 -7.53
N GLU A 38 3.96 -13.92 -6.25
CA GLU A 38 3.11 -14.94 -5.65
C GLU A 38 1.66 -14.46 -5.57
N VAL A 39 1.45 -13.20 -5.19
CA VAL A 39 0.12 -12.57 -5.15
C VAL A 39 -0.59 -12.63 -6.51
N MET A 40 0.14 -12.51 -7.62
CA MET A 40 -0.43 -12.65 -8.96
C MET A 40 -0.99 -14.06 -9.24
N GLN A 41 -0.44 -15.09 -8.61
CA GLN A 41 -0.90 -16.48 -8.75
C GLN A 41 -1.91 -16.86 -7.66
N ALA A 42 -1.68 -16.38 -6.44
CA ALA A 42 -2.46 -16.67 -5.25
C ALA A 42 -2.76 -15.35 -4.50
N PRO A 43 -3.86 -14.65 -4.83
CA PRO A 43 -4.19 -13.34 -4.25
C PRO A 43 -4.30 -13.35 -2.71
N ASP A 44 -4.66 -14.49 -2.12
CA ASP A 44 -4.81 -14.66 -0.67
C ASP A 44 -3.49 -14.59 0.10
N THR A 45 -2.36 -14.66 -0.60
CA THR A 45 -1.01 -14.46 -0.02
C THR A 45 -0.67 -12.97 0.16
N LEU A 46 -1.54 -12.06 -0.27
CA LEU A 46 -1.33 -10.62 -0.09
C LEU A 46 -1.31 -10.27 1.42
N PRO A 47 -0.29 -9.53 1.90
CA PRO A 47 -0.25 -9.05 3.28
C PRO A 47 -1.53 -8.34 3.71
N ALA A 48 -2.00 -8.64 4.92
CA ALA A 48 -3.31 -8.23 5.41
C ALA A 48 -3.48 -6.70 5.50
N ASP A 49 -2.41 -5.97 5.81
CA ASP A 49 -2.39 -4.51 5.86
C ASP A 49 -2.57 -3.89 4.46
N ILE A 50 -1.87 -4.42 3.45
CA ILE A 50 -2.04 -4.00 2.07
C ILE A 50 -3.45 -4.33 1.58
N ARG A 51 -3.94 -5.54 1.87
CA ARG A 51 -5.30 -5.97 1.50
C ARG A 51 -6.36 -5.05 2.10
N ALA A 52 -6.29 -4.77 3.40
CA ALA A 52 -7.25 -3.92 4.08
C ALA A 52 -7.32 -2.52 3.44
N TYR A 53 -6.17 -1.96 3.05
CA TYR A 53 -6.15 -0.67 2.37
C TYR A 53 -6.74 -0.72 0.95
N LEU A 54 -6.40 -1.74 0.17
CA LEU A 54 -6.97 -1.92 -1.18
C LEU A 54 -8.47 -2.18 -1.15
N GLU A 55 -8.98 -2.92 -0.17
CA GLU A 55 -10.42 -3.13 0.01
C GLU A 55 -11.14 -1.83 0.38
N ALA A 56 -10.53 -0.99 1.22
CA ALA A 56 -11.06 0.34 1.53
C ALA A 56 -11.09 1.25 0.30
N GLU A 57 -10.03 1.23 -0.52
CA GLU A 57 -9.96 2.00 -1.78
C GLU A 57 -11.00 1.50 -2.80
N ASN A 58 -11.20 0.18 -2.91
CA ASN A 58 -12.21 -0.39 -3.82
C ASN A 58 -13.66 -0.13 -3.38
N GLY A 59 -13.88 0.21 -2.10
CA GLY A 59 -15.20 0.52 -1.54
C GLY A 59 -15.58 2.00 -1.60
N TYR A 60 -14.63 2.87 -1.98
CA TYR A 60 -14.80 4.31 -2.19
C TYR A 60 -15.33 4.62 -3.59
#